data_AF-A0A0C9Y3Q9-F1
#
_entry.id   AF-A0A0C9Y3Q9-F1
#
_cell.length_a   1.000
_cell.length_b   1.000
_cell.length_c   1.000
_cell.angle_alpha   90.00
_cell.angle_beta   90.00
_cell.angle_gamma   90.00
#
_symmetry.space_group_name_H-M   'P 1'
#
loop_
_entity.id
_entity.type
_entity.pdbx_description
1 polymer ?
#
loop_
_entity_poly.entity_id
_entity_poly.type
_entity_poly.pdbx_seq_one_letter_code
_entity_poly.pdbx_strand_id
1 'polypeptide(L)'
;SPAETWYQDQIVNQVTTWADVTREFNARWPPIESARQMSEEYQTELLEHRLPEEEIGIIKTVGRQKVWMHIKWVEEAMELVRLAGIEKGSTLIWQVKKQLPKAIHRLLDDEYTTWDKFTKAVKELNMSKLKQEREEIEERKKQD
;
A
#
# COMPACT_ATOMS: atom_id res chain seq x y z
N SER A 1 4.38 27.09 -3.38
CA SER A 1 5.53 26.15 -3.47
C SER A 1 6.25 26.41 -4.78
N PRO A 2 7.49 25.92 -5.01
CA PRO A 2 8.20 26.10 -6.29
C PRO A 2 7.41 25.62 -7.52
N ALA A 3 6.62 24.54 -7.36
CA ALA A 3 5.72 24.03 -8.41
C ALA A 3 4.53 24.97 -8.67
N GLU A 4 3.93 25.52 -7.62
CA GLU A 4 2.82 26.49 -7.73
C GLU A 4 3.26 27.75 -8.46
N THR A 5 4.42 28.33 -8.10
CA THR A 5 4.94 29.53 -8.76
C THR A 5 5.21 29.29 -10.25
N TRP A 6 5.81 28.14 -10.59
CA TRP A 6 6.02 27.76 -11.99
C TRP A 6 4.69 27.61 -12.76
N TYR A 7 3.68 26.98 -12.15
CA TYR A 7 2.37 26.77 -12.78
C TYR A 7 1.65 28.11 -13.05
N GLN A 8 1.69 29.04 -12.10
CA GLN A 8 1.14 30.39 -12.27
C GLN A 8 1.86 31.15 -13.41
N ASP A 9 3.18 31.02 -13.53
CA ASP A 9 3.94 31.62 -14.63
C ASP A 9 3.55 31.03 -16.01
N GLN A 10 3.19 29.75 -16.09
CA GLN A 10 2.71 29.15 -17.35
C GLN A 10 1.31 29.67 -17.76
N ILE A 11 0.44 29.95 -16.78
CA ILE A 11 -0.87 30.54 -17.03
C ILE A 11 -0.73 31.98 -17.55
N VAL A 12 0.19 32.76 -16.97
CA VAL A 12 0.46 34.14 -17.39
C VAL A 12 1.10 34.20 -18.79
N ASN A 13 1.94 33.21 -19.14
CA ASN A 13 2.61 33.13 -20.44
C ASN A 13 1.78 32.43 -21.54
N GLN A 14 0.48 32.22 -21.33
CA GLN A 14 -0.48 31.67 -22.31
C GLN A 14 -0.05 30.36 -22.97
N VAL A 15 0.35 29.38 -22.17
CA VAL A 15 0.53 28.01 -22.66
C VAL A 15 -0.85 27.44 -23.05
N THR A 16 -1.19 27.49 -24.34
CA THR A 16 -2.56 27.24 -24.84
C THR A 16 -2.96 25.77 -24.92
N THR A 17 -2.02 24.83 -24.77
CA THR A 17 -2.31 23.40 -24.89
C THR A 17 -1.67 22.60 -23.76
N TRP A 18 -2.31 21.47 -23.41
CA TRP A 18 -1.75 20.51 -22.46
C TRP A 18 -0.40 19.95 -22.91
N ALA A 19 -0.16 19.87 -24.23
CA ALA A 19 1.11 19.43 -24.79
C ALA A 19 2.25 20.42 -24.46
N ASP A 20 1.99 21.72 -24.55
CA ASP A 20 2.97 22.74 -24.20
C ASP A 20 3.25 22.74 -22.69
N VAL A 21 2.23 22.56 -21.85
CA VAL A 21 2.40 22.40 -20.38
C VAL A 21 3.28 21.19 -20.08
N THR A 22 3.02 20.07 -20.75
CA THR A 22 3.81 18.83 -20.60
C THR A 22 5.26 19.03 -21.03
N ARG A 23 5.50 19.75 -22.12
CA ARG A 23 6.86 20.08 -22.60
C ARG A 23 7.63 20.91 -21.57
N GLU A 24 7.05 22.02 -21.11
CA GLU A 24 7.73 22.91 -20.16
C GLU A 24 7.94 22.23 -18.80
N PHE A 25 6.99 21.38 -18.39
CA PHE A 25 7.11 20.58 -17.18
C PHE A 25 8.31 19.64 -17.26
N ASN A 26 8.42 18.86 -18.35
CA ASN A 26 9.52 17.93 -18.56
C ASN A 26 10.86 18.65 -18.85
N ALA A 27 10.85 19.89 -19.33
CA ALA A 27 12.06 20.69 -19.44
C ALA A 27 12.57 21.15 -18.06
N ARG A 28 11.65 21.54 -17.17
CA ARG A 28 11.99 22.05 -15.83
C ARG A 28 12.32 20.95 -14.84
N TRP A 29 11.59 19.85 -14.91
CA TRP A 29 11.82 18.61 -14.19
C TRP A 29 12.01 17.50 -15.22
N PRO A 30 13.23 17.37 -15.79
CA PRO A 30 13.57 16.26 -16.65
C PRO A 30 13.12 14.97 -15.99
N PRO A 31 12.36 14.11 -16.68
CA PRO A 31 12.06 12.80 -16.15
C PRO A 31 13.41 12.15 -15.85
N ILE A 32 13.71 11.98 -14.57
CA ILE A 32 14.76 11.07 -14.16
C ILE A 32 14.28 9.73 -14.69
N GLU A 33 15.08 9.08 -15.53
CA GLU A 33 14.91 7.65 -15.79
C GLU A 33 15.03 6.96 -14.44
N SER A 34 13.92 6.80 -13.74
CA SER A 34 13.83 5.71 -12.78
C SER A 34 14.03 4.47 -13.63
N ALA A 35 14.89 3.55 -13.20
CA ALA A 35 14.80 2.19 -13.70
C ALA A 35 13.32 1.83 -13.57
N ARG A 36 12.61 1.67 -14.70
CA ARG A 36 11.23 1.18 -14.66
C ARG A 36 11.38 -0.20 -14.08
N GLN A 37 11.07 -0.32 -12.79
CA GLN A 37 11.08 -1.63 -12.17
C GLN A 37 10.11 -2.48 -12.97
N MET A 38 10.56 -3.66 -13.37
CA MET A 38 9.73 -4.59 -14.10
C MET A 38 8.60 -5.07 -13.17
N SER A 39 7.52 -5.60 -13.75
CA SER A 39 6.41 -6.16 -12.95
C SER A 39 6.91 -7.16 -11.91
N GLU A 40 7.92 -7.95 -12.25
CA GLU A 40 8.56 -8.93 -11.38
C GLU A 40 9.28 -8.32 -10.18
N GLU A 41 9.85 -7.12 -10.33
CA GLU A 41 10.52 -6.40 -9.24
C GLU A 41 9.49 -5.88 -8.23
N TYR A 42 8.38 -5.29 -8.70
CA TYR A 42 7.26 -4.91 -7.82
C TYR A 42 6.58 -6.10 -7.14
N GLN A 43 6.49 -7.24 -7.83
CA GLN A 43 6.03 -8.49 -7.24
C GLN A 43 6.98 -8.98 -6.13
N THR A 44 8.28 -8.80 -6.32
CA THR A 44 9.29 -9.14 -5.30
C THR A 44 9.14 -8.23 -4.08
N GLU A 45 9.03 -6.91 -4.30
CA GLU A 45 8.79 -5.94 -3.22
C GLU A 45 7.49 -6.24 -2.46
N LEU A 46 6.42 -6.59 -3.16
CA LEU A 46 5.16 -7.00 -2.55
C LEU A 46 5.32 -8.23 -1.65
N LEU A 47 6.11 -9.21 -2.08
CA LEU A 47 6.42 -10.41 -1.30
C LEU A 47 7.40 -10.16 -0.16
N GLU A 48 8.06 -9.01 -0.11
CA GLU A 48 8.92 -8.56 1.00
C GLU A 48 8.21 -7.58 1.94
N HIS A 49 7.10 -6.97 1.50
CA HIS A 49 6.32 -6.00 2.28
C HIS A 49 5.55 -6.67 3.43
N ARG A 50 6.19 -6.73 4.60
CA ARG A 50 5.66 -7.36 5.83
C ARG A 50 4.91 -6.34 6.70
N LEU A 51 3.82 -6.80 7.30
CA LEU A 51 3.23 -6.17 8.48
C LEU A 51 3.80 -6.86 9.73
N PRO A 52 4.56 -6.17 10.60
CA PRO A 52 5.08 -6.77 11.82
C PRO A 52 3.96 -7.14 12.80
N GLU A 53 4.14 -8.21 13.57
CA GLU A 53 3.13 -8.71 14.53
C GLU A 53 2.85 -7.67 15.62
N GLU A 54 3.89 -6.96 16.06
CA GLU A 54 3.82 -5.90 17.05
C GLU A 54 3.06 -4.67 16.54
N GLU A 55 2.93 -4.47 15.23
CA GLU A 55 2.23 -3.31 14.66
C GLU A 55 0.73 -3.56 14.44
N ILE A 56 0.28 -4.81 14.61
CA ILE A 56 -1.13 -5.15 14.45
C ILE A 56 -1.99 -4.38 15.45
N GLY A 57 -3.00 -3.69 14.91
CA GLY A 57 -3.92 -2.93 15.73
C GLY A 57 -3.21 -1.87 16.57
N ILE A 58 -2.10 -1.33 16.07
CA ILE A 58 -1.51 -0.09 16.54
C ILE A 58 -1.94 1.05 15.62
N ILE A 59 -2.21 2.21 16.22
CA ILE A 59 -2.35 3.47 15.51
C ILE A 59 -1.00 4.19 15.57
N LYS A 60 -0.46 4.57 14.42
CA LYS A 60 0.67 5.51 14.36
C LYS A 60 0.25 6.81 13.70
N THR A 61 0.99 7.87 14.00
CA THR A 61 0.83 9.15 13.31
C THR A 61 1.69 9.14 12.05
N VAL A 62 1.06 9.18 10.88
CA VAL A 62 1.72 9.38 9.58
C VAL A 62 1.45 10.82 9.16
N GLY A 63 2.49 11.65 9.16
CA GLY A 63 2.35 13.11 9.01
C GLY A 63 1.53 13.72 10.14
N ARG A 64 0.26 14.04 9.88
CA ARG A 64 -0.70 14.58 10.87
C ARG A 64 -1.91 13.68 11.11
N GLN A 65 -1.96 12.51 10.48
CA GLN A 65 -3.11 11.60 10.53
C GLN A 65 -2.81 10.39 11.40
N LYS A 66 -3.78 9.99 12.21
CA LYS A 66 -3.76 8.74 12.98
C LYS A 66 -4.26 7.61 12.11
N VAL A 67 -3.39 6.68 11.77
CA VAL A 67 -3.69 5.58 10.85
C VAL A 67 -3.39 4.25 11.53
N TRP A 68 -4.31 3.30 11.41
CA TRP A 68 -4.05 1.92 11.82
C TRP A 68 -2.99 1.30 10.91
N MET A 69 -2.00 0.63 11.49
CA MET A 69 -0.87 0.11 10.70
C MET A 69 -1.27 -0.94 9.67
N HIS A 70 -2.29 -1.75 9.93
CA HIS A 70 -2.81 -2.69 8.93
C HIS A 70 -3.46 -1.96 7.74
N ILE A 71 -4.10 -0.81 7.96
CA ILE A 71 -4.65 0.01 6.86
C ILE A 71 -3.50 0.60 6.03
N LYS A 72 -2.46 1.14 6.70
CA LYS A 72 -1.26 1.65 6.02
C LYS A 72 -0.61 0.57 5.15
N TRP A 73 -0.38 -0.61 5.72
CA TRP A 73 0.15 -1.77 5.00
C TRP A 73 -0.71 -2.13 3.79
N VAL A 74 -2.05 -2.11 3.93
CA VAL A 74 -2.93 -2.38 2.80
C VAL A 74 -2.76 -1.34 1.67
N GLU A 75 -2.65 -0.06 1.98
CA GLU A 75 -2.46 0.97 0.94
C GLU A 75 -1.13 0.78 0.20
N GLU A 76 -0.05 0.51 0.95
CA GLU A 76 1.29 0.26 0.40
C GLU A 76 1.30 -1.03 -0.45
N ALA A 77 0.65 -2.10 0.01
CA ALA A 77 0.49 -3.34 -0.77
C ALA A 77 -0.33 -3.11 -2.05
N MET A 78 -1.42 -2.34 -1.99
CA MET A 78 -2.23 -2.04 -3.18
C MET A 78 -1.49 -1.18 -4.20
N GLU A 79 -0.59 -0.31 -3.76
CA GLU A 79 0.29 0.46 -4.65
C GLU A 79 1.20 -0.49 -5.44
N LEU A 80 1.90 -1.40 -4.76
CA LEU A 80 2.77 -2.40 -5.39
C LEU A 80 2.00 -3.31 -6.36
N VAL A 81 0.80 -3.73 -5.98
CA VAL A 81 -0.10 -4.56 -6.82
C VAL A 81 -0.48 -3.85 -8.12
N ARG A 82 -0.78 -2.54 -8.05
CA ARG A 82 -1.11 -1.73 -9.23
C ARG A 82 0.12 -1.49 -10.11
N LEU A 83 1.28 -1.24 -9.50
CA LEU A 83 2.54 -1.10 -10.22
C LEU A 83 2.96 -2.39 -10.93
N ALA A 84 2.68 -3.54 -10.31
CA ALA A 84 2.87 -4.86 -10.92
C ALA A 84 1.81 -5.21 -11.99
N GLY A 85 0.69 -4.49 -12.06
CA GLY A 85 -0.41 -4.75 -13.00
C GLY A 85 -1.21 -6.02 -12.72
N ILE A 86 -1.30 -6.44 -11.45
CA ILE A 86 -1.95 -7.69 -11.03
C ILE A 86 -3.26 -7.47 -10.26
N GLU A 87 -3.77 -6.23 -10.16
CA GLU A 87 -4.88 -5.90 -9.27
C GLU A 87 -6.19 -6.65 -9.55
N LYS A 88 -6.43 -6.99 -10.82
CA LYS A 88 -7.67 -7.63 -11.29
C LYS A 88 -7.72 -9.14 -11.03
N GLY A 89 -6.61 -9.74 -10.64
CA GLY A 89 -6.49 -11.19 -10.43
C GLY A 89 -6.22 -11.57 -8.98
N SER A 90 -5.97 -12.86 -8.78
CA SER A 90 -5.57 -13.44 -7.49
C SER A 90 -4.07 -13.69 -7.37
N THR A 91 -3.29 -13.28 -8.38
CA THR A 91 -1.84 -13.45 -8.43
C THR A 91 -1.20 -12.96 -7.13
N LEU A 92 -0.43 -13.84 -6.49
CA LEU A 92 0.30 -13.62 -5.22
C LEU A 92 -0.55 -13.41 -3.95
N ILE A 93 -1.88 -13.39 -4.01
CA ILE A 93 -2.72 -13.18 -2.80
C ILE A 93 -2.43 -14.26 -1.76
N TRP A 94 -2.35 -15.53 -2.17
CA TRP A 94 -2.09 -16.62 -1.23
C TRP A 94 -0.70 -16.50 -0.57
N GLN A 95 0.34 -16.17 -1.35
CA GLN A 95 1.69 -15.96 -0.81
C GLN A 95 1.72 -14.81 0.21
N VAL A 96 1.10 -13.68 -0.12
CA VAL A 96 1.06 -12.52 0.78
C VAL A 96 0.21 -12.81 2.01
N LYS A 97 -0.95 -13.46 1.86
CA LYS A 97 -1.79 -13.90 2.99
C LYS A 97 -0.99 -14.79 3.94
N LYS A 98 -0.23 -15.76 3.44
CA LYS A 98 0.59 -16.66 4.27
C LYS A 98 1.66 -15.94 5.09
N GLN A 99 2.11 -14.76 4.63
CA GLN A 99 3.11 -13.94 5.30
C GLN A 99 2.50 -12.95 6.29
N LEU A 100 1.17 -12.80 6.31
CA LEU A 100 0.50 -11.95 7.28
C LEU A 100 0.64 -12.51 8.70
N PRO A 101 0.65 -11.63 9.71
CA PRO A 101 0.59 -12.03 11.10
C PRO A 101 -0.56 -12.99 11.41
N LYS A 102 -0.32 -13.92 12.34
CA LYS A 102 -1.24 -15.04 12.59
C LYS A 102 -2.61 -14.56 13.08
N ALA A 103 -2.66 -13.49 13.86
CA ALA A 103 -3.90 -12.87 14.32
C ALA A 103 -4.77 -12.35 13.16
N ILE A 104 -4.15 -11.76 12.13
CA ILE A 104 -4.86 -11.31 10.93
C ILE A 104 -5.26 -12.52 10.08
N HIS A 105 -4.35 -13.44 9.84
CA HIS A 105 -4.58 -14.61 8.98
C HIS A 105 -5.81 -15.42 9.42
N ARG A 106 -6.03 -15.60 10.72
CA ARG A 106 -7.17 -16.35 11.28
C ARG A 106 -8.53 -15.68 11.07
N LEU A 107 -8.54 -14.37 10.84
CA LEU A 107 -9.77 -13.58 10.67
C LEU A 107 -10.14 -13.38 9.20
N LEU A 108 -9.32 -13.88 8.27
CA LEU A 108 -9.55 -13.78 6.83
C LEU A 108 -10.13 -15.08 6.28
N ASP A 109 -11.03 -14.96 5.30
CA ASP A 109 -11.53 -16.09 4.51
C ASP A 109 -10.40 -16.82 3.78
N ASP A 110 -10.63 -18.09 3.44
CA ASP A 110 -9.64 -18.96 2.79
C ASP A 110 -9.18 -18.46 1.43
N GLU A 111 -10.10 -17.94 0.61
CA GLU A 111 -9.84 -17.56 -0.78
C GLU A 111 -10.37 -16.16 -1.14
N TYR A 112 -9.61 -15.46 -1.98
CA TYR A 112 -10.01 -14.18 -2.58
C TYR A 112 -9.70 -14.17 -4.07
N THR A 113 -10.65 -13.71 -4.87
CA THR A 113 -10.53 -13.72 -6.35
C THR A 113 -9.81 -12.49 -6.91
N THR A 114 -9.66 -11.43 -6.11
CA THR A 114 -9.14 -10.11 -6.54
C THR A 114 -8.47 -9.42 -5.37
N TRP A 115 -7.45 -8.61 -5.65
CA TRP A 115 -6.76 -7.82 -4.63
C TRP A 115 -7.66 -6.85 -3.88
N ASP A 116 -8.65 -6.23 -4.54
CA ASP A 116 -9.60 -5.34 -3.88
C ASP A 116 -10.41 -6.05 -2.78
N LYS A 117 -10.85 -7.30 -3.02
CA LYS A 117 -11.58 -8.08 -2.02
C LYS A 117 -10.70 -8.45 -0.83
N PHE A 118 -9.49 -8.93 -1.10
CA PHE A 118 -8.53 -9.31 -0.06
C PHE A 118 -8.18 -8.11 0.83
N THR A 119 -7.83 -6.99 0.21
CA THR A 119 -7.40 -5.78 0.93
C THR A 119 -8.53 -5.09 1.66
N LYS A 120 -9.75 -5.13 1.10
CA LYS A 120 -10.96 -4.71 1.81
C LYS A 120 -11.20 -5.55 3.07
N ALA A 121 -11.09 -6.87 2.98
CA ALA A 121 -11.26 -7.75 4.13
C ALA A 121 -10.25 -7.44 5.26
N VAL A 122 -8.99 -7.15 4.91
CA VAL A 122 -7.96 -6.75 5.89
C VAL A 122 -8.29 -5.39 6.53
N LYS A 123 -8.75 -4.40 5.76
CA LYS A 123 -9.15 -3.07 6.26
C LYS A 123 -10.37 -3.11 7.18
N GLU A 124 -11.30 -4.02 6.91
CA GLU A 124 -12.59 -4.14 7.61
C GLU A 124 -12.54 -5.11 8.80
N LEU A 125 -11.35 -5.60 9.18
CA LEU A 125 -11.18 -6.48 10.32
C LEU A 125 -11.74 -5.87 11.60
N ASN A 126 -12.50 -6.67 12.34
CA ASN A 126 -13.05 -6.25 13.62
C ASN A 126 -11.93 -6.10 14.65
N MET A 127 -11.71 -4.87 15.11
CA MET A 127 -10.62 -4.54 16.04
C MET A 127 -10.69 -5.28 17.37
N SER A 128 -11.89 -5.57 17.87
CA SER A 128 -12.05 -6.33 19.12
C SER A 128 -11.62 -7.78 18.94
N LYS A 129 -12.01 -8.42 17.83
CA LYS A 129 -11.56 -9.78 17.49
C LYS A 129 -10.05 -9.82 17.26
N LEU A 130 -9.50 -8.80 16.60
CA LEU A 130 -8.07 -8.71 16.34
C LEU A 130 -7.25 -8.62 17.64
N LYS A 131 -7.72 -7.86 18.62
CA LYS A 131 -7.10 -7.78 19.95
C LYS A 131 -7.18 -9.13 20.68
N GLN A 132 -8.36 -9.76 20.67
CA GLN A 132 -8.56 -11.07 21.29
C GLN A 132 -7.60 -12.12 20.71
N GLU A 133 -7.51 -12.23 19.38
CA GLU A 133 -6.58 -13.17 18.74
C GLU A 133 -5.13 -12.92 19.15
N ARG A 134 -4.73 -11.64 19.26
CA ARG A 134 -3.38 -11.27 19.70
C ARG A 134 -3.11 -11.71 21.15
N GLU A 135 -4.04 -11.44 22.05
CA GLU A 135 -3.96 -11.84 23.46
C GLU A 135 -3.85 -13.35 23.60
N GLU A 136 -4.71 -14.12 22.92
CA GLU A 136 -4.63 -15.58 22.98
C GLU A 136 -3.33 -16.14 22.37
N ILE A 137 -2.76 -15.49 21.34
CA ILE A 137 -1.45 -15.87 20.78
C ILE A 137 -0.34 -15.59 21.79
N GLU A 138 -0.37 -14.44 22.46
CA GLU A 138 0.60 -14.08 23.51
C GLU A 138 0.50 -15.00 24.73
N GLU A 139 -0.70 -15.40 25.14
CA GLU A 139 -0.91 -16.34 26.26
C GLU A 139 -0.36 -17.73 25.95
N ARG A 140 -0.64 -18.26 24.75
CA ARG A 140 -0.08 -19.56 24.31
C ARG A 140 1.44 -19.55 24.32
N LYS A 141 2.07 -18.46 23.83
CA LYS A 141 3.54 -18.30 23.84
C LYS A 141 4.15 -18.25 25.25
N LYS A 142 3.37 -17.94 26.30
CA LYS A 142 3.84 -17.93 27.69
C LYS A 142 3.70 -19.28 28.39
N GLN A 143 2.88 -20.18 27.83
CA GLN A 143 2.62 -21.52 28.38
C GLN A 143 3.53 -22.59 27.77
N ASP A 144 4.09 -22.32 26.59
CA ASP A 144 5.14 -23.11 25.93
C ASP A 144 6.55 -22.74 26.45
#